data_AF-A0A653XUG7-F1
#
_entry.id   AF-A0A653XUG7-F1
#
_cell.length_a   1.000
_cell.length_b   1.000
_cell.length_c   1.000
_cell.angle_alpha   90.00
_cell.angle_beta   90.00
_cell.angle_gamma   90.00
#
_symmetry.space_group_name_H-M   'P 1'
#
loop_
_entity.id
_entity.type
_entity.pdbx_description
1 polymer ?
#
loop_
_entity_poly.entity_id
_entity_poly.type
_entity_poly.pdbx_seq_one_letter_code
_entity_poly.pdbx_strand_id
1 'polypeptide(L)'
;MKKYNFIRTNKKITYLILLFCISFGYSQEKRKAFTLQIAADKEHYYKAEIPESPYFVKDKILQIYCGEKILIECEIKSDTIASMKFVSKNTHPEKTIEINFTQSTENTDNIITMLEVVNPFDKKLIYEAIMFTPIKQQWQPTSIIPIQPKLTNFETWPHGIVTLVLENWHFE
;
A
#
# COMPACT_ATOMS: atom_id res chain seq x y z
N MET A 1 18.94 -2.61 82.83
CA MET A 1 19.44 -3.09 81.53
C MET A 1 18.26 -3.31 80.59
N LYS A 2 18.02 -2.38 79.64
CA LYS A 2 17.41 -2.63 78.31
C LYS A 2 17.42 -1.32 77.51
N LYS A 3 18.15 -1.35 76.38
CA LYS A 3 18.38 -0.23 75.46
C LYS A 3 17.14 0.02 74.61
N TYR A 4 16.71 1.27 74.48
CA TYR A 4 15.80 1.70 73.42
C TYR A 4 16.62 1.94 72.15
N ASN A 5 16.40 1.10 71.13
CA ASN A 5 16.95 1.33 69.79
C ASN A 5 15.89 2.02 68.93
N PHE A 6 16.24 3.21 68.50
CA PHE A 6 15.61 3.98 67.43
C PHE A 6 15.83 3.23 66.11
N ILE A 7 14.76 2.80 65.43
CA ILE A 7 14.87 2.28 64.06
C ILE A 7 14.25 3.26 63.08
N ARG A 8 15.10 3.54 62.11
CA ARG A 8 15.11 4.58 61.08
C ARG A 8 14.20 4.21 59.92
N THR A 9 13.59 5.25 59.36
CA THR A 9 12.81 5.34 58.13
C THR A 9 13.40 4.58 56.94
N ASN A 10 12.55 4.00 56.10
CA ASN A 10 12.65 4.04 54.63
C ASN A 10 11.39 3.45 53.96
N LYS A 11 10.39 4.30 53.69
CA LYS A 11 9.34 3.96 52.72
C LYS A 11 9.92 4.21 51.32
N LYS A 12 10.44 3.16 50.68
CA LYS A 12 10.73 3.18 49.24
C LYS A 12 9.38 3.17 48.51
N ILE A 13 8.98 4.33 48.00
CA ILE A 13 7.84 4.46 47.09
C ILE A 13 8.33 3.98 45.73
N THR A 14 7.99 2.74 45.40
CA THR A 14 8.25 2.17 44.07
C THR A 14 7.15 2.68 43.13
N TYR A 15 7.50 3.60 42.23
CA TYR A 15 6.65 3.98 41.11
C TYR A 15 6.67 2.85 40.06
N LEU A 16 5.58 2.09 39.98
CA LEU A 16 5.34 1.14 38.90
C LEU A 16 4.53 1.86 37.80
N ILE A 17 5.21 2.55 36.88
CA ILE A 17 4.57 3.09 35.68
C ILE A 17 4.43 1.93 34.70
N LEU A 18 3.25 1.30 34.69
CA LEU A 18 2.85 0.35 33.66
C LEU A 18 2.61 1.16 32.37
N LEU A 19 3.62 1.22 31.50
CA LEU A 19 3.44 1.72 30.13
C LEU A 19 2.61 0.68 29.38
N PHE A 20 1.29 0.85 29.41
CA PHE A 20 0.36 0.08 28.60
C PHE A 20 0.49 0.59 27.16
N CYS A 21 1.45 0.05 26.42
CA CYS A 21 1.54 0.24 24.98
C CYS A 21 0.31 -0.43 24.35
N ILE A 22 -0.77 0.34 24.21
CA ILE A 22 -1.91 -0.07 23.38
C ILE A 22 -1.43 -0.01 21.94
N SER A 23 -0.87 -1.12 21.46
CA SER A 23 -0.76 -1.36 20.04
C SER A 23 -2.18 -1.53 19.52
N PHE A 24 -2.79 -0.43 19.07
CA PHE A 24 -3.99 -0.48 18.24
C PHE A 24 -3.62 -1.21 16.95
N GLY A 25 -3.75 -2.53 16.96
CA GLY A 25 -3.75 -3.33 15.75
C GLY A 25 -5.05 -3.05 15.01
N TYR A 26 -5.06 -2.02 14.16
CA TYR A 26 -6.16 -1.81 13.22
C TYR A 26 -6.19 -3.01 12.26
N SER A 27 -7.20 -3.87 12.41
CA SER A 27 -7.48 -4.93 11.44
C SER A 27 -7.93 -4.25 10.14
N GLN A 28 -7.02 -4.07 9.19
CA GLN A 28 -7.37 -3.58 7.86
C GLN A 28 -8.21 -4.62 7.12
N GLU A 29 -9.15 -4.15 6.30
CA GLU A 29 -9.89 -5.02 5.38
C GLU A 29 -8.91 -5.67 4.40
N LYS A 30 -9.08 -6.98 4.21
CA LYS A 30 -8.26 -7.78 3.30
C LYS A 30 -8.89 -7.81 1.92
N ARG A 31 -8.04 -7.95 0.91
CA ARG A 31 -8.45 -8.35 -0.44
C ARG A 31 -9.12 -9.71 -0.35
N LYS A 32 -10.35 -9.81 -0.83
CA LYS A 32 -11.07 -11.09 -0.96
C LYS A 32 -10.39 -11.95 -2.02
N ALA A 33 -10.47 -13.27 -1.88
CA ALA A 33 -9.97 -14.18 -2.90
C ALA A 33 -10.69 -13.96 -4.24
N PHE A 34 -9.97 -14.08 -5.35
CA PHE A 34 -10.52 -13.98 -6.70
C PHE A 34 -9.66 -14.73 -7.71
N THR A 35 -10.24 -15.01 -8.88
CA THR A 35 -9.51 -15.56 -10.02
C THR A 35 -9.00 -14.42 -10.89
N LEU A 36 -7.68 -14.26 -10.97
CA LEU A 36 -7.06 -13.34 -11.90
C LEU A 36 -7.00 -14.00 -13.28
N GLN A 37 -7.50 -13.30 -14.30
CA GLN A 37 -7.33 -13.70 -15.69
C GLN A 37 -6.98 -12.48 -16.53
N ILE A 38 -5.81 -12.51 -17.16
CA ILE A 38 -5.33 -11.44 -18.07
C ILE A 38 -4.79 -12.06 -19.36
N ALA A 39 -4.80 -11.30 -20.44
CA ALA A 39 -4.09 -11.67 -21.65
C ALA A 39 -2.57 -11.61 -21.40
N ALA A 40 -1.86 -12.68 -21.73
CA ALA A 40 -0.41 -12.73 -21.71
C ALA A 40 0.17 -12.25 -23.06
N ASP A 41 -0.47 -12.69 -24.15
CA ASP A 41 -0.26 -12.25 -25.53
C ASP A 41 -1.60 -12.36 -26.31
N LYS A 42 -1.56 -12.26 -27.65
CA LYS A 42 -2.77 -12.30 -28.49
C LYS A 42 -3.56 -13.60 -28.38
N GLU A 43 -2.91 -14.70 -28.06
CA GLU A 43 -3.48 -16.06 -28.11
C GLU A 43 -3.57 -16.70 -26.72
N HIS A 44 -2.73 -16.27 -25.78
CA HIS A 44 -2.59 -16.89 -24.48
C HIS A 44 -3.09 -16.00 -23.34
N TYR A 45 -3.71 -16.63 -22.35
CA TYR A 45 -4.13 -15.99 -21.11
C TYR A 45 -3.31 -16.52 -19.93
N TYR A 46 -2.95 -15.62 -19.02
CA TYR A 46 -2.50 -15.98 -17.69
C TYR A 46 -3.69 -16.09 -16.76
N LYS A 47 -3.76 -17.18 -15.99
CA LYS A 47 -4.79 -17.41 -14.98
C LYS A 47 -4.15 -17.83 -13.67
N ALA A 48 -4.58 -17.23 -12.57
CA ALA A 48 -4.16 -17.62 -11.23
C ALA A 48 -5.29 -17.42 -10.22
N GLU A 49 -5.38 -18.33 -9.25
CA GLU A 49 -6.22 -18.13 -8.07
C GLU A 49 -5.45 -17.27 -7.07
N ILE A 50 -5.98 -16.09 -6.78
CA ILE A 50 -5.42 -15.18 -5.79
C ILE A 50 -6.17 -15.43 -4.48
N PRO A 51 -5.51 -15.96 -3.44
CA PRO A 51 -6.15 -16.18 -2.15
C PRO A 51 -6.46 -14.85 -1.46
N GLU A 52 -7.28 -14.91 -0.42
CA GLU A 52 -7.49 -13.75 0.46
C GLU A 52 -6.13 -13.28 1.02
N SER A 53 -5.83 -11.99 0.89
CA SER A 53 -4.53 -11.44 1.27
C SER A 53 -4.68 -10.00 1.77
N PRO A 54 -3.71 -9.46 2.52
CA PRO A 54 -3.66 -8.01 2.71
C PRO A 54 -3.34 -7.30 1.38
N TYR A 55 -3.74 -6.03 1.27
CA TYR A 55 -3.30 -5.13 0.19
C TYR A 55 -1.83 -4.71 0.38
N PHE A 56 -1.43 -4.46 1.63
CA PHE A 56 -0.06 -4.13 2.00
C PHE A 56 0.70 -5.40 2.41
N VAL A 57 1.75 -5.75 1.67
CA VAL A 57 2.59 -6.91 1.98
C VAL A 57 3.59 -6.61 3.10
N LYS A 58 3.92 -5.33 3.29
CA LYS A 58 4.66 -4.75 4.41
C LYS A 58 4.18 -3.30 4.59
N ASP A 59 4.64 -2.63 5.66
CA ASP A 59 4.33 -1.22 5.89
C ASP A 59 4.64 -0.37 4.64
N LYS A 60 3.62 0.33 4.13
CA LYS A 60 3.66 1.17 2.92
C LYS A 60 4.17 0.48 1.64
N ILE A 61 4.23 -0.85 1.61
CA ILE A 61 4.50 -1.63 0.40
C ILE A 61 3.18 -2.23 -0.08
N LEU A 62 2.59 -1.57 -1.06
CA LEU A 62 1.28 -1.89 -1.61
C LEU A 62 1.43 -2.86 -2.78
N GLN A 63 0.70 -3.96 -2.77
CA GLN A 63 0.57 -4.82 -3.93
C GLN A 63 -0.81 -4.60 -4.58
N ILE A 64 -0.83 -4.43 -5.90
CA ILE A 64 -2.05 -4.34 -6.70
C ILE A 64 -2.01 -5.34 -7.86
N TYR A 65 -3.11 -6.03 -8.11
CA TYR A 65 -3.28 -6.96 -9.23
C TYR A 65 -4.02 -6.28 -10.38
N CYS A 66 -3.74 -6.71 -11.62
CA CYS A 66 -4.43 -6.18 -12.77
C CYS A 66 -5.94 -6.47 -12.69
N GLY A 67 -6.75 -5.46 -13.00
CA GLY A 67 -8.20 -5.44 -12.82
C GLY A 67 -8.65 -4.82 -11.49
N GLU A 68 -7.75 -4.53 -10.55
CA GLU A 68 -8.12 -3.88 -9.30
C GLU A 68 -8.27 -2.35 -9.44
N LYS A 69 -9.29 -1.83 -8.77
CA LYS A 69 -9.44 -0.41 -8.43
C LYS A 69 -9.51 -0.29 -6.91
N ILE A 70 -8.59 0.46 -6.32
CA ILE A 70 -8.43 0.55 -4.86
C ILE A 70 -8.29 2.00 -4.40
N LEU A 71 -8.64 2.23 -3.14
CA LEU A 71 -8.59 3.52 -2.49
C LEU A 71 -7.68 3.41 -1.27
N ILE A 72 -6.66 4.27 -1.22
CA ILE A 72 -5.63 4.25 -0.18
C ILE A 72 -5.69 5.57 0.60
N GLU A 73 -6.30 5.51 1.78
CA GLU A 73 -6.33 6.66 2.70
C GLU A 73 -4.99 6.76 3.42
N CYS A 74 -4.39 7.95 3.39
CA CYS A 74 -3.10 8.25 3.99
C CYS A 74 -3.28 9.13 5.22
N GLU A 75 -2.47 8.91 6.25
CA GLU A 75 -2.31 9.88 7.34
C GLU A 75 -1.00 10.62 7.18
N ILE A 76 -1.08 11.96 7.17
CA ILE A 76 0.07 12.84 6.98
C ILE A 76 0.49 13.43 8.33
N LYS A 77 1.77 13.31 8.65
CA LYS A 77 2.37 13.93 9.84
C LYS A 77 3.65 14.63 9.46
N SER A 78 3.78 15.90 9.83
CA SER A 78 5.00 16.69 9.59
C SER A 78 5.50 16.54 8.14
N ASP A 79 4.60 16.71 7.17
CA ASP A 79 4.92 16.61 5.75
C ASP A 79 5.40 15.24 5.24
N THR A 80 5.11 14.17 5.97
CA THR A 80 5.42 12.79 5.56
C THR A 80 4.18 11.91 5.57
N ILE A 81 4.16 10.91 4.68
CA ILE A 81 3.15 9.84 4.71
C ILE A 81 3.48 8.91 5.88
N ALA A 82 2.78 9.12 7.00
CA ALA A 82 3.02 8.41 8.25
C ALA A 82 2.43 7.00 8.23
N SER A 83 1.27 6.83 7.61
CA SER A 83 0.63 5.52 7.42
C SER A 83 -0.29 5.51 6.21
N MET A 84 -0.53 4.32 5.68
CA MET A 84 -1.45 4.08 4.56
C MET A 84 -2.39 2.93 4.92
N LYS A 85 -3.65 3.02 4.49
CA LYS A 85 -4.63 1.94 4.66
C LYS A 85 -5.56 1.85 3.47
N PHE A 86 -5.97 0.64 3.15
CA PHE A 86 -7.08 0.43 2.22
C PHE A 86 -8.39 0.91 2.86
N VAL A 87 -9.26 1.53 2.05
CA VAL A 87 -10.64 1.86 2.42
C VAL A 87 -11.60 1.44 1.30
N SER A 88 -12.78 0.94 1.66
CA SER A 88 -13.79 0.51 0.68
C SER A 88 -14.57 1.68 0.06
N LYS A 89 -14.52 2.88 0.67
CA LYS A 89 -15.17 4.09 0.19
C LYS A 89 -14.29 5.31 0.43
N ASN A 90 -14.22 6.19 -0.57
CA ASN A 90 -13.56 7.48 -0.45
C ASN A 90 -14.46 8.44 0.34
N THR A 91 -14.19 8.56 1.64
CA THR A 91 -14.89 9.52 2.53
C THR A 91 -14.03 10.74 2.85
N HIS A 92 -12.74 10.70 2.48
CA HIS A 92 -11.74 11.74 2.71
C HIS A 92 -10.92 11.96 1.42
N PRO A 93 -11.51 12.55 0.38
CA PRO A 93 -10.87 12.68 -0.94
C PRO A 93 -9.57 13.47 -0.92
N GLU A 94 -9.39 14.38 0.03
CA GLU A 94 -8.19 15.19 0.23
C GLU A 94 -6.95 14.40 0.69
N LYS A 95 -7.16 13.17 1.18
CA LYS A 95 -6.09 12.29 1.69
C LYS A 95 -6.17 10.86 1.16
N THR A 96 -6.96 10.63 0.11
CA THR A 96 -7.15 9.30 -0.48
C THR A 96 -6.54 9.24 -1.87
N ILE A 97 -5.51 8.41 -2.04
CA ILE A 97 -4.95 8.08 -3.35
C ILE A 97 -5.89 7.08 -4.01
N GLU A 98 -6.33 7.38 -5.23
CA GLU A 98 -7.10 6.44 -6.04
C GLU A 98 -6.17 5.75 -7.03
N ILE A 99 -6.24 4.42 -7.11
CA ILE A 99 -5.39 3.62 -7.98
C ILE A 99 -6.28 2.69 -8.79
N ASN A 100 -6.10 2.69 -10.10
CA ASN A 100 -6.84 1.84 -11.03
C ASN A 100 -5.83 1.17 -11.97
N PHE A 101 -5.77 -0.15 -11.93
CA PHE A 101 -4.80 -0.92 -12.71
C PHE A 101 -5.55 -1.87 -13.64
N THR A 102 -5.48 -1.61 -14.93
CA THR A 102 -6.34 -2.26 -15.93
C THR A 102 -5.54 -2.78 -17.11
N GLN A 103 -6.12 -3.74 -17.83
CA GLN A 103 -5.62 -4.18 -19.12
C GLN A 103 -6.72 -3.98 -20.16
N SER A 104 -6.36 -3.38 -21.30
CA SER A 104 -7.20 -3.32 -22.49
C SER A 104 -6.67 -4.27 -23.55
N THR A 105 -7.59 -4.97 -24.20
CA THR A 105 -7.38 -5.82 -25.37
C THR A 105 -8.29 -5.41 -26.53
N GLU A 106 -8.87 -4.20 -26.49
CA GLU A 106 -9.92 -3.75 -27.42
C GLU A 106 -9.41 -3.62 -28.86
N ASN A 107 -8.14 -3.27 -29.06
CA ASN A 107 -7.48 -3.40 -30.35
C ASN A 107 -6.89 -4.81 -30.41
N THR A 108 -7.49 -5.69 -31.21
CA THR A 108 -7.19 -7.14 -31.33
C THR A 108 -5.72 -7.50 -31.51
N ASP A 109 -4.88 -6.52 -31.86
CA ASP A 109 -3.45 -6.69 -32.07
C ASP A 109 -2.55 -6.23 -30.92
N ASN A 110 -3.05 -5.55 -29.89
CA ASN A 110 -2.20 -4.97 -28.85
C ASN A 110 -2.79 -5.13 -27.45
N ILE A 111 -2.00 -5.73 -26.57
CA ILE A 111 -2.23 -5.71 -25.13
C ILE A 111 -1.65 -4.41 -24.59
N ILE A 112 -2.49 -3.64 -23.89
CA ILE A 112 -2.03 -2.47 -23.15
C ILE A 112 -2.44 -2.66 -21.70
N THR A 113 -1.46 -2.66 -20.80
CA THR A 113 -1.73 -2.53 -19.37
C THR A 113 -1.53 -1.06 -18.97
N MET A 114 -2.43 -0.54 -18.15
CA MET A 114 -2.44 0.86 -17.71
C MET A 114 -2.57 0.95 -16.19
N LEU A 115 -1.71 1.76 -15.59
CA LEU A 115 -1.83 2.19 -14.19
C LEU A 115 -2.24 3.66 -14.17
N GLU A 116 -3.40 3.92 -13.58
CA GLU A 116 -3.90 5.25 -13.28
C GLU A 116 -3.76 5.50 -11.78
N VAL A 117 -3.15 6.62 -11.40
CA VAL A 117 -2.99 7.03 -10.00
C VAL A 117 -3.36 8.49 -9.83
N VAL A 118 -4.28 8.76 -8.92
CA VAL A 118 -4.72 10.13 -8.55
C VAL A 118 -3.98 10.59 -7.31
N ASN A 119 -3.24 11.69 -7.41
CA ASN A 119 -2.60 12.34 -6.28
C ASN A 119 -3.57 13.35 -5.63
N PRO A 120 -4.08 13.10 -4.41
CA PRO A 120 -5.01 14.00 -3.75
C PRO A 120 -4.30 15.18 -3.06
N PHE A 121 -2.97 15.20 -3.00
CA PHE A 121 -2.20 16.11 -2.16
C PHE A 121 -1.79 17.38 -2.91
N ASP A 122 -1.46 18.42 -2.14
CA ASP A 122 -0.89 19.69 -2.63
C ASP A 122 0.63 19.60 -2.87
N LYS A 123 1.18 18.38 -2.89
CA LYS A 123 2.61 18.09 -3.07
C LYS A 123 2.81 17.06 -4.15
N LYS A 124 3.99 17.05 -4.76
CA LYS A 124 4.35 16.04 -5.74
C LYS A 124 4.47 14.70 -5.04
N LEU A 125 3.75 13.69 -5.52
CA LEU A 125 3.78 12.33 -4.98
C LEU A 125 4.77 11.48 -5.78
N ILE A 126 5.70 10.86 -5.07
CA ILE A 126 6.74 9.98 -5.64
C ILE A 126 6.59 8.59 -5.03
N TYR A 127 6.72 7.56 -5.87
CA TYR A 127 6.81 6.17 -5.48
C TYR A 127 7.58 5.38 -6.55
N GLU A 128 8.02 4.19 -6.19
CA GLU A 128 8.68 3.23 -7.07
C GLU A 128 7.74 2.06 -7.36
N ALA A 129 7.96 1.38 -8.48
CA ALA A 129 7.17 0.21 -8.86
C ALA A 129 8.02 -0.96 -9.33
N ILE A 130 7.60 -2.16 -8.93
CA ILE A 130 8.16 -3.43 -9.37
C ILE A 130 7.01 -4.24 -9.98
N MET A 131 7.19 -4.73 -11.20
CA MET A 131 6.19 -5.49 -11.95
C MET A 131 6.50 -6.99 -11.96
N PHE A 132 5.44 -7.81 -11.99
CA PHE A 132 5.50 -9.22 -12.34
C PHE A 132 4.67 -9.46 -13.60
N THR A 133 5.29 -9.99 -14.65
CA THR A 133 4.65 -10.20 -15.96
C THR A 133 4.36 -11.67 -16.22
N PRO A 134 3.30 -12.01 -16.98
CA PRO A 134 2.92 -13.39 -17.22
C PRO A 134 3.96 -14.15 -18.07
N ILE A 135 4.67 -13.44 -18.95
CA ILE A 135 5.69 -14.03 -19.83
C ILE A 135 7.00 -14.29 -19.08
N LYS A 136 7.51 -13.30 -18.33
CA LYS A 136 8.84 -13.43 -17.70
C LYS A 136 8.80 -14.14 -16.35
N GLN A 137 7.66 -14.08 -15.64
CA GLN A 137 7.45 -14.67 -14.32
C GLN A 137 8.54 -14.33 -13.29
N GLN A 138 9.03 -13.09 -13.33
CA GLN A 138 10.01 -12.57 -12.40
C GLN A 138 9.69 -11.11 -12.07
N TRP A 139 10.07 -10.70 -10.87
CA TRP A 139 9.94 -9.31 -10.42
C TRP A 139 10.98 -8.44 -11.11
N GLN A 140 10.54 -7.35 -11.73
CA GLN A 140 11.42 -6.40 -12.41
C GLN A 140 11.03 -4.97 -12.07
N PRO A 141 11.98 -4.07 -11.78
CA PRO A 141 11.68 -2.67 -11.58
C PRO A 141 11.10 -2.06 -12.87
N THR A 142 10.23 -1.07 -12.70
CA THR A 142 9.75 -0.22 -13.79
C THR A 142 9.90 1.24 -13.42
N SER A 143 10.02 2.08 -14.44
CA SER A 143 9.97 3.52 -14.25
C SER A 143 8.54 3.96 -13.96
N ILE A 144 8.41 4.97 -13.10
CA ILE A 144 7.18 5.68 -12.76
C ILE A 144 7.50 7.18 -12.79
N ILE A 145 6.58 7.96 -13.34
CA ILE A 145 6.68 9.41 -13.38
C ILE A 145 6.08 10.00 -12.07
N PRO A 146 6.81 10.90 -11.37
CA PRO A 146 6.25 11.63 -10.23
C PRO A 146 4.93 12.33 -10.57
N ILE A 147 3.96 12.23 -9.67
CA ILE A 147 2.62 12.76 -9.88
C ILE A 147 2.53 14.17 -9.29
N GLN A 148 2.25 15.15 -10.13
CA GLN A 148 2.10 16.54 -9.69
C GLN A 148 0.92 16.71 -8.72
N PRO A 149 0.91 17.77 -7.90
CA PRO A 149 -0.18 18.07 -6.97
C PRO A 149 -1.56 18.04 -7.65
N LYS A 150 -2.54 17.38 -7.03
CA LYS A 150 -3.94 17.30 -7.49
C LYS A 150 -4.13 16.76 -8.92
N LEU A 151 -3.13 16.09 -9.49
CA LEU A 151 -3.19 15.52 -10.84
C LEU A 151 -3.29 14.00 -10.83
N THR A 152 -3.63 13.48 -12.00
CA THR A 152 -3.64 12.05 -12.30
C THR A 152 -2.45 11.71 -13.20
N ASN A 153 -1.76 10.61 -12.91
CA ASN A 153 -0.78 10.00 -13.82
C ASN A 153 -1.40 8.77 -14.50
N PHE A 154 -1.06 8.59 -15.78
CA PHE A 154 -1.30 7.39 -16.56
C PHE A 154 0.03 6.79 -17.03
N GLU A 155 0.40 5.63 -16.50
CA GLU A 155 1.51 4.82 -16.99
C GLU A 155 0.97 3.70 -17.87
N THR A 156 1.62 3.43 -19.00
CA THR A 156 1.17 2.38 -19.93
C THR A 156 2.32 1.47 -20.35
N TRP A 157 2.00 0.20 -20.52
CA TRP A 157 2.94 -0.83 -20.97
C TRP A 157 2.32 -1.65 -22.11
N PRO A 158 3.06 -1.90 -23.21
CA PRO A 158 2.56 -2.65 -24.37
C PRO A 158 2.62 -4.17 -24.14
N HIS A 159 2.31 -4.62 -22.94
CA HIS A 159 2.32 -6.03 -22.54
C HIS A 159 1.47 -6.24 -21.28
N GLY A 160 1.07 -7.49 -21.03
CA GLY A 160 0.35 -7.85 -19.81
C GLY A 160 1.23 -7.77 -18.56
N ILE A 161 0.65 -7.31 -17.46
CA ILE A 161 1.29 -7.31 -16.14
C ILE A 161 0.31 -7.94 -15.16
N VAL A 162 0.75 -8.95 -14.41
CA VAL A 162 -0.07 -9.67 -13.43
C VAL A 162 -0.33 -8.78 -12.20
N THR A 163 0.73 -8.18 -11.67
CA THR A 163 0.70 -7.40 -10.45
C THR A 163 1.85 -6.41 -10.40
N LEU A 164 1.62 -5.30 -9.70
CA LEU A 164 2.61 -4.31 -9.33
C LEU A 164 2.78 -4.31 -7.81
N VAL A 165 4.01 -4.09 -7.37
CA VAL A 165 4.35 -3.66 -6.01
C VAL A 165 4.75 -2.20 -6.08
N LEU A 166 4.08 -1.36 -5.30
CA LEU A 166 4.29 0.08 -5.21
C LEU A 166 4.85 0.42 -3.83
N GLU A 167 6.01 1.04 -3.80
CA GLU A 167 6.76 1.28 -2.56
C GLU A 167 7.49 2.62 -2.56
N ASN A 168 8.18 2.92 -1.46
CA ASN A 168 8.98 4.14 -1.29
C ASN A 168 8.18 5.43 -1.50
N TRP A 169 6.92 5.46 -1.05
CA TRP A 169 6.04 6.62 -1.12
C TRP A 169 6.55 7.82 -0.31
N HIS A 170 6.68 8.97 -0.96
CA HIS A 170 7.08 10.23 -0.32
C HIS A 170 6.62 11.47 -1.10
N PHE A 171 6.76 12.63 -0.47
CA PHE A 171 6.53 13.94 -1.09
C PHE A 171 7.85 14.61 -1.47
N GLU A 172 7.80 15.39 -2.55
CA GLU A 172 8.80 16.42 -2.89
C GLU A 172 8.20 17.82 -2.69
#